data_AF-A0AAW0C9U0-F1
#
_entry.id   AF-A0AAW0C9U0-F1
#
_cell.length_a   1.000
_cell.length_b   1.000
_cell.length_c   1.000
_cell.angle_alpha   90.00
_cell.angle_beta   90.00
_cell.angle_gamma   90.00
#
_symmetry.space_group_name_H-M   'P 1'
#
loop_
_entity.id
_entity.type
_entity.pdbx_description
1 polymer ?
#
loop_
_entity_poly.entity_id
_entity_poly.type
_entity_poly.pdbx_seq_one_letter_code
_entity_poly.pdbx_strand_id
1 'polypeptide(L)'
;VLDQLARKSGQAWLNGAKSIADPRFNDGEDRFPLHTLALWMEMSRMIEEQRSWKRSVEWLRKQRENCQDDLTKAMIDKAGTILKTMAWDAPLTYGRQSVSTFDLREFLGTVWLKTNNIDIMMEDLAERVASDPSVADRVIVAPLAFVNAVLGARKGEYTKGKARLLHR
;
A
#
# COMPACT_ATOMS: atom_id res chain seq x y z
N VAL A 1 -17.94 -13.44 5.94
CA VAL A 1 -18.29 -14.89 6.00
C VAL A 1 -17.03 -15.75 6.01
N LEU A 2 -16.10 -15.60 5.06
CA LEU A 2 -14.84 -16.36 5.01
C LEU A 2 -13.98 -16.21 6.29
N ASP A 3 -13.87 -15.00 6.86
CA ASP A 3 -13.09 -14.82 8.10
C ASP A 3 -13.66 -15.55 9.31
N GLN A 4 -14.99 -15.65 9.40
CA GLN A 4 -15.64 -16.40 10.48
C GLN A 4 -15.43 -17.90 10.29
N LEU A 5 -15.43 -18.37 9.04
CA LEU A 5 -15.13 -19.75 8.68
C LEU A 5 -13.66 -20.08 8.99
N ALA A 6 -12.72 -19.19 8.66
CA ALA A 6 -11.30 -19.33 8.98
C ALA A 6 -11.03 -19.39 10.49
N ARG A 7 -11.75 -18.60 11.30
CA ARG A 7 -11.63 -18.66 12.76
C ARG A 7 -12.15 -19.98 13.35
N LYS A 8 -13.24 -20.52 12.78
CA LYS A 8 -13.85 -21.77 13.26
C LYS A 8 -13.16 -23.03 12.72
N SER A 9 -12.53 -22.95 11.54
CA SER A 9 -11.88 -24.08 10.89
C SER A 9 -10.66 -24.59 11.66
N GLY A 10 -9.91 -23.71 12.32
CA GLY A 10 -8.78 -24.11 13.17
C GLY A 10 -9.19 -25.07 14.28
N GLN A 11 -10.24 -24.74 15.04
CA GLN A 11 -10.76 -25.63 16.07
C GLN A 11 -11.41 -26.88 15.49
N ALA A 12 -12.15 -26.77 14.38
CA ALA A 12 -12.76 -27.92 13.71
C ALA A 12 -11.70 -28.93 13.24
N TRP A 13 -10.57 -28.45 12.74
CA TRP A 13 -9.43 -29.29 12.37
C TRP A 13 -8.82 -30.02 13.56
N LEU A 14 -8.60 -29.32 14.69
CA LEU A 14 -8.14 -29.95 15.94
C LEU A 14 -9.13 -31.00 16.48
N ASN A 15 -10.42 -30.81 16.20
CA ASN A 15 -11.48 -31.77 16.53
C ASN A 15 -11.58 -32.94 15.54
N GLY A 16 -10.65 -33.08 14.60
CA GLY A 16 -10.56 -34.20 13.67
C GLY A 16 -11.37 -34.03 12.38
N ALA A 17 -11.90 -32.84 12.08
CA ALA A 17 -12.51 -32.57 10.78
C ALA A 17 -11.46 -32.71 9.66
N LYS A 18 -11.84 -33.33 8.54
CA LYS A 18 -10.95 -33.60 7.40
C LYS A 18 -11.36 -32.87 6.12
N SER A 19 -12.56 -32.29 6.09
CA SER A 19 -13.13 -31.67 4.91
C SER A 19 -14.12 -30.56 5.27
N ILE A 20 -14.46 -29.76 4.26
CA ILE A 20 -15.39 -28.64 4.32
C ILE A 20 -16.54 -28.94 3.36
N ALA A 21 -17.77 -28.73 3.80
CA ALA A 21 -18.95 -28.74 2.94
C ALA A 21 -19.36 -27.30 2.65
N ASP A 22 -19.63 -26.98 1.38
CA ASP A 22 -20.14 -25.68 0.99
C ASP A 22 -21.52 -25.87 0.35
N PRO A 23 -22.61 -25.34 0.96
CA PRO A 23 -23.97 -25.53 0.46
C PRO A 23 -24.20 -24.93 -0.94
N ARG A 24 -23.28 -24.10 -1.45
CA ARG A 24 -23.35 -23.55 -2.81
C ARG A 24 -22.96 -24.56 -3.89
N PHE A 25 -22.33 -25.68 -3.53
CA PHE A 25 -21.87 -26.71 -4.47
C PHE A 25 -22.59 -28.02 -4.18
N ASN A 26 -23.33 -28.53 -5.17
CA ASN A 26 -24.05 -29.80 -5.10
C ASN A 26 -24.89 -29.94 -3.80
N ASP A 27 -25.62 -28.89 -3.43
CA ASP A 27 -26.43 -28.79 -2.21
C ASP A 27 -25.69 -29.12 -0.90
N GLY A 28 -24.35 -28.98 -0.90
CA GLY A 28 -23.51 -29.29 0.26
C GLY A 28 -23.19 -30.77 0.42
N GLU A 29 -23.43 -31.61 -0.58
CA GLU A 29 -22.98 -33.02 -0.59
C GLU A 29 -21.48 -33.11 -0.89
N ASP A 30 -20.96 -32.18 -1.68
CA ASP A 30 -19.53 -32.15 -2.01
C ASP A 30 -18.68 -31.84 -0.78
N ARG A 31 -17.54 -32.53 -0.67
CA ARG A 31 -16.57 -32.39 0.42
C ARG A 31 -15.24 -31.91 -0.15
N PHE A 32 -14.83 -30.72 0.25
CA PHE A 32 -13.57 -30.13 -0.16
C PHE A 32 -12.49 -30.40 0.88
N PRO A 33 -11.22 -30.57 0.47
CA PRO A 33 -10.09 -30.57 1.40
C PRO A 33 -10.02 -29.28 2.23
N LEU A 34 -9.46 -29.34 3.44
CA LEU A 34 -9.35 -28.16 4.31
C LEU A 34 -8.54 -27.00 3.69
N HIS A 35 -7.55 -27.31 2.84
CA HIS A 35 -6.74 -26.29 2.15
C HIS A 35 -7.56 -25.44 1.17
N THR A 36 -8.74 -25.91 0.73
CA THR A 36 -9.63 -25.14 -0.14
C THR A 36 -10.06 -23.82 0.50
N LEU A 37 -10.15 -23.77 1.84
CA LEU A 37 -10.44 -22.52 2.53
C LEU A 37 -9.34 -21.46 2.34
N ALA A 38 -8.07 -21.87 2.39
CA ALA A 38 -6.95 -20.96 2.15
C ALA A 38 -7.01 -20.41 0.71
N LEU A 39 -7.26 -21.28 -0.27
CA LEU A 39 -7.46 -20.89 -1.66
C LEU A 39 -8.61 -19.88 -1.81
N TRP A 40 -9.76 -20.11 -1.17
CA TRP A 40 -10.88 -19.17 -1.23
C TRP A 40 -10.56 -17.82 -0.58
N MET A 41 -9.80 -17.81 0.51
CA MET A 41 -9.34 -16.57 1.14
C MET A 41 -8.41 -15.80 0.21
N GLU A 42 -7.45 -16.48 -0.43
CA GLU A 42 -6.54 -15.87 -1.41
C GLU A 42 -7.30 -15.31 -2.62
N MET A 43 -8.22 -16.08 -3.18
CA MET A 43 -9.08 -15.65 -4.29
C MET A 43 -9.94 -14.44 -3.90
N SER A 44 -10.54 -14.47 -2.70
CA SER A 44 -11.32 -13.34 -2.19
C SER A 44 -10.46 -12.09 -2.03
N ARG A 45 -9.23 -12.23 -1.54
CA ARG A 45 -8.27 -11.13 -1.45
C ARG A 45 -7.97 -10.58 -2.85
N MET A 46 -7.57 -11.43 -3.79
CA MET A 46 -7.26 -11.04 -5.18
C MET A 46 -8.43 -10.32 -5.86
N ILE A 47 -9.67 -10.73 -5.62
CA ILE A 47 -10.86 -10.06 -6.17
C ILE A 47 -10.98 -8.62 -5.63
N GLU A 48 -10.80 -8.42 -4.32
CA GLU A 48 -10.83 -7.08 -3.72
C GLU A 48 -9.67 -6.21 -4.21
N GLU A 49 -8.49 -6.80 -4.35
CA GLU A 49 -7.32 -6.13 -4.90
C GLU A 49 -7.58 -5.68 -6.35
N GLN A 50 -8.11 -6.56 -7.20
CA GLN A 50 -8.49 -6.27 -8.59
C GLN A 50 -9.57 -5.18 -8.67
N ARG A 51 -10.60 -5.25 -7.82
CA ARG A 51 -11.64 -4.21 -7.74
C ARG A 51 -11.03 -2.86 -7.42
N SER A 52 -10.10 -2.81 -6.47
CA SER A 52 -9.44 -1.56 -6.11
C SER A 52 -8.56 -1.04 -7.24
N TRP A 53 -7.81 -1.90 -7.92
CA TRP A 53 -7.01 -1.51 -9.07
C TRP A 53 -7.88 -0.94 -10.21
N LYS A 54 -9.00 -1.59 -10.50
CA LYS A 54 -9.97 -1.12 -11.49
C LYS A 54 -10.49 0.27 -11.16
N ARG A 55 -10.77 0.56 -9.88
CA ARG A 55 -11.17 1.91 -9.43
C ARG A 55 -10.08 2.94 -9.68
N SER A 56 -8.81 2.59 -9.48
CA SER A 56 -7.69 3.50 -9.72
C SER A 56 -7.48 3.83 -11.20
N VAL A 57 -7.59 2.82 -12.06
CA VAL A 57 -7.55 3.02 -13.53
C VAL A 57 -8.72 3.88 -14.00
N GLU A 58 -9.91 3.63 -13.47
CA GLU A 58 -11.11 4.42 -13.78
C GLU A 58 -10.99 5.87 -13.27
N TRP A 59 -10.37 6.08 -12.11
CA TRP A 59 -10.05 7.42 -11.60
C TRP A 59 -9.12 8.16 -12.55
N LEU A 60 -8.04 7.53 -13.03
CA LEU A 60 -7.13 8.13 -14.02
C LEU A 60 -7.86 8.51 -15.31
N ARG A 61 -8.74 7.64 -15.81
CA ARG A 61 -9.57 7.92 -17.00
C ARG A 61 -10.40 9.18 -16.79
N LYS A 62 -11.06 9.31 -15.64
CA LYS A 62 -11.85 10.51 -15.29
C LYS A 62 -10.99 11.76 -15.16
N GLN A 63 -9.80 11.66 -14.56
CA GLN A 63 -8.88 12.81 -14.50
C GLN A 63 -8.48 13.28 -15.89
N ARG A 64 -8.23 12.36 -16.82
CA ARG A 64 -7.93 12.68 -18.21
C ARG A 64 -9.06 13.49 -18.87
N GLU A 65 -10.31 13.09 -18.65
CA GLU A 65 -11.49 13.73 -19.23
C GLU A 65 -11.76 15.12 -18.65
N ASN A 66 -11.47 15.31 -17.37
CA ASN A 66 -11.71 16.57 -16.66
C ASN A 66 -10.54 17.56 -16.79
N CYS A 67 -9.36 17.10 -17.19
CA CYS A 67 -8.18 17.94 -17.29
C CYS A 67 -8.22 18.79 -18.57
N GLN A 68 -7.95 20.09 -18.45
CA GLN A 68 -7.78 21.00 -19.59
C GLN A 68 -6.31 21.20 -19.97
N ASP A 69 -5.40 21.04 -19.02
CA ASP A 69 -3.96 21.27 -19.18
C ASP A 69 -3.26 20.12 -19.93
N ASP A 70 -2.52 20.47 -20.98
CA ASP A 70 -1.87 19.49 -21.86
C ASP A 70 -0.69 18.78 -21.17
N LEU A 71 0.03 19.47 -20.27
CA LEU A 71 1.11 18.85 -19.50
C LEU A 71 0.58 17.75 -18.58
N THR A 72 -0.50 18.04 -17.86
CA THR A 72 -1.17 17.09 -16.97
C THR A 72 -1.76 15.92 -17.75
N LYS A 73 -2.38 16.16 -18.91
CA LYS A 73 -2.84 15.08 -19.80
C LYS A 73 -1.70 14.16 -20.23
N ALA A 74 -0.56 14.71 -20.63
CA ALA A 74 0.61 13.91 -21.01
C ALA A 74 1.13 13.06 -19.83
N MET A 75 1.13 13.60 -18.62
CA MET A 75 1.50 12.85 -17.42
C MET A 75 0.50 11.72 -17.09
N ILE A 76 -0.80 11.97 -17.23
CA ILE A 76 -1.85 10.96 -17.06
C ILE A 76 -1.69 9.84 -18.09
N ASP A 77 -1.42 10.16 -19.35
CA ASP A 77 -1.23 9.17 -20.42
C ASP A 77 0.03 8.33 -20.20
N LYS A 78 1.10 8.96 -19.71
CA LYS A 78 2.33 8.26 -19.31
C LYS A 78 2.06 7.31 -18.14
N ALA A 79 1.36 7.76 -17.09
CA ALA A 79 0.97 6.92 -15.97
C ALA A 79 0.12 5.74 -16.43
N GLY A 80 -0.88 5.99 -17.29
CA GLY A 80 -1.72 4.95 -17.88
C GLY A 80 -0.94 3.91 -18.68
N THR A 81 0.13 4.32 -19.38
CA THR A 81 1.01 3.42 -20.12
C THR A 81 1.83 2.54 -19.17
N ILE A 82 2.42 3.13 -18.13
CA ILE A 82 3.18 2.39 -17.11
C ILE A 82 2.30 1.35 -16.41
N LEU A 83 1.08 1.72 -16.03
CA LEU A 83 0.15 0.82 -15.32
C LEU A 83 -0.27 -0.40 -16.16
N LYS A 84 -0.21 -0.31 -17.49
CA LYS A 84 -0.54 -1.43 -18.39
C LYS A 84 0.59 -2.45 -18.52
N THR A 85 1.84 -2.02 -18.34
CA THR A 85 3.03 -2.88 -18.53
C THR A 85 3.62 -3.37 -17.21
N MET A 86 3.22 -2.76 -16.10
CA MET A 86 3.72 -3.07 -14.78
C MET A 86 3.24 -4.45 -14.29
N ALA A 87 4.15 -5.20 -13.69
CA ALA A 87 3.83 -6.47 -13.06
C ALA A 87 2.92 -6.27 -11.84
N TRP A 88 1.98 -7.20 -11.65
CA TRP A 88 1.07 -7.20 -10.51
C TRP A 88 1.81 -7.52 -9.21
N ASP A 89 1.57 -6.70 -8.18
CA ASP A 89 2.16 -6.82 -6.83
C ASP A 89 3.68 -7.06 -6.82
N ALA A 90 4.39 -6.50 -7.80
CA ALA A 90 5.84 -6.63 -7.87
C ALA A 90 6.50 -5.66 -6.88
N PRO A 91 7.66 -6.03 -6.31
CA PRO A 91 8.40 -5.12 -5.43
C PRO A 91 8.90 -3.91 -6.23
N LEU A 92 8.71 -2.73 -5.66
CA LEU A 92 9.27 -1.46 -6.09
C LEU A 92 10.15 -0.91 -4.97
N THR A 93 11.29 -0.36 -5.36
CA THR A 93 12.21 0.30 -4.44
C THR A 93 12.38 1.75 -4.87
N TYR A 94 12.12 2.68 -3.96
CA TYR A 94 12.40 4.09 -4.15
C TYR A 94 13.02 4.65 -2.88
N GLY A 95 14.21 5.25 -3.02
CA GLY A 95 15.00 5.71 -1.88
C GLY A 95 15.23 4.59 -0.86
N ARG A 96 14.74 4.78 0.36
CA ARG A 96 14.85 3.79 1.46
C ARG A 96 13.60 2.92 1.61
N GLN A 97 12.56 3.17 0.82
CA GLN A 97 11.27 2.50 0.93
C GLN A 97 11.16 1.32 -0.05
N SER A 98 10.56 0.24 0.44
CA SER A 98 10.08 -0.86 -0.41
C SER A 98 8.56 -0.88 -0.34
N VAL A 99 7.93 -0.71 -1.49
CA VAL A 99 6.48 -0.78 -1.68
C VAL A 99 6.19 -1.77 -2.80
N SER A 100 4.97 -2.27 -2.92
CA SER A 100 4.64 -3.03 -4.13
C SER A 100 3.98 -2.15 -5.18
N THR A 101 3.97 -2.60 -6.43
CA THR A 101 3.24 -1.94 -7.53
C THR A 101 1.76 -1.76 -7.21
N PHE A 102 1.24 -2.60 -6.32
CA PHE A 102 -0.11 -2.52 -5.81
C PHE A 102 -0.35 -1.32 -4.89
N ASP A 103 0.65 -0.90 -4.09
CA ASP A 103 0.54 0.28 -3.22
C ASP A 103 0.41 1.59 -4.02
N LEU A 104 0.87 1.61 -5.28
CA LEU A 104 0.75 2.78 -6.15
C LEU A 104 -0.71 3.17 -6.45
N ARG A 105 -1.65 2.24 -6.30
CA ARG A 105 -3.09 2.51 -6.48
C ARG A 105 -3.60 3.60 -5.53
N GLU A 106 -2.93 3.80 -4.40
CA GLU A 106 -3.31 4.80 -3.39
C GLU A 106 -3.02 6.22 -3.85
N PHE A 107 -1.99 6.42 -4.69
CA PHE A 107 -1.78 7.70 -5.37
C PHE A 107 -2.84 7.98 -6.43
N LEU A 108 -3.50 6.93 -6.93
CA LEU A 108 -4.41 6.95 -8.06
C LEU A 108 -5.86 6.81 -7.59
N GLY A 109 -6.30 7.68 -6.70
CA GLY A 109 -7.66 7.61 -6.18
C GLY A 109 -7.93 8.59 -5.04
N THR A 110 -9.01 8.32 -4.32
CA THR A 110 -9.44 9.09 -3.14
C THR A 110 -9.23 8.30 -1.85
N VAL A 111 -8.33 7.31 -1.87
CA VAL A 111 -8.01 6.48 -0.71
C VAL A 111 -6.96 7.21 0.13
N TRP A 112 -6.98 6.99 1.44
CA TRP A 112 -5.94 7.49 2.32
C TRP A 112 -4.57 6.90 1.95
N LEU A 113 -3.56 7.75 1.84
CA LEU A 113 -2.19 7.32 1.63
C LEU A 113 -1.66 6.63 2.90
N LYS A 114 -1.03 5.47 2.73
CA LYS A 114 -0.22 4.85 3.78
C LYS A 114 1.02 5.68 4.10
N THR A 115 1.60 5.43 5.27
CA THR A 115 2.87 6.02 5.72
C THR A 115 3.98 5.87 4.69
N ASN A 116 4.17 4.68 4.11
CA ASN A 116 5.22 4.47 3.10
C ASN A 116 5.06 5.37 1.87
N ASN A 117 3.82 5.63 1.44
CA ASN A 117 3.55 6.51 0.31
C ASN A 117 3.90 7.97 0.63
N ILE A 118 3.61 8.41 1.86
CA ILE A 118 3.99 9.73 2.36
C ILE A 118 5.51 9.83 2.47
N ASP A 119 6.18 8.81 3.01
CA ASP A 119 7.64 8.80 3.14
C ASP A 119 8.34 8.86 1.77
N ILE A 120 7.83 8.13 0.75
CA ILE A 120 8.31 8.24 -0.64
C ILE A 120 8.20 9.68 -1.14
N MET A 121 7.05 10.33 -0.95
CA MET A 121 6.85 11.72 -1.36
C MET A 121 7.77 12.69 -0.63
N MET A 122 8.03 12.46 0.65
CA MET A 122 8.93 13.29 1.46
C MET A 122 10.40 13.09 1.07
N GLU A 123 10.80 11.87 0.71
CA GLU A 123 12.14 11.58 0.19
C GLU A 123 12.36 12.26 -1.18
N ASP A 124 11.40 12.16 -2.11
CA ASP A 124 11.45 12.88 -3.40
C ASP A 124 11.53 14.40 -3.20
N LEU A 125 10.74 14.96 -2.27
CA LEU A 125 10.79 16.39 -1.97
C LEU A 125 12.14 16.79 -1.36
N ALA A 126 12.70 15.98 -0.47
CA ALA A 126 14.01 16.22 0.13
C ALA A 126 15.12 16.23 -0.93
N GLU A 127 15.07 15.29 -1.88
CA GLU A 127 16.02 15.21 -3.00
C GLU A 127 15.93 16.45 -3.90
N ARG A 128 14.72 16.92 -4.20
CA ARG A 128 14.51 18.15 -4.99
C ARG A 128 15.03 19.38 -4.29
N VAL A 129 14.76 19.54 -2.99
CA VAL A 129 15.25 20.68 -2.20
C VAL A 129 16.78 20.67 -2.12
N ALA A 130 17.39 19.49 -1.92
CA ALA A 130 18.84 19.36 -1.91
C ALA A 130 19.48 19.67 -3.27
N SER A 131 18.75 19.45 -4.37
CA SER A 131 19.22 19.69 -5.74
C SER A 131 19.02 21.14 -6.20
N ASP A 132 18.25 21.96 -5.47
CA ASP A 132 18.02 23.38 -5.78
C ASP A 132 18.91 24.29 -4.91
N PRO A 133 19.98 24.90 -5.47
CA PRO A 133 20.90 25.74 -4.70
C PRO A 133 20.23 26.96 -4.06
N SER A 134 19.09 27.42 -4.58
CA SER A 134 18.40 28.59 -4.05
C SER A 134 17.65 28.30 -2.74
N VAL A 135 17.35 27.02 -2.48
CA VAL A 135 16.52 26.58 -1.36
C VAL A 135 17.28 25.66 -0.39
N ALA A 136 18.30 24.95 -0.87
CA ALA A 136 19.05 23.94 -0.11
C ALA A 136 19.60 24.44 1.24
N ASP A 137 20.05 25.70 1.31
CA ASP A 137 20.61 26.29 2.54
C ASP A 137 19.54 26.75 3.54
N ARG A 138 18.27 26.85 3.12
CA ARG A 138 17.19 27.46 3.91
C ARG A 138 16.13 26.46 4.36
N VAL A 139 15.97 25.36 3.64
CA VAL A 139 14.89 24.39 3.88
C VAL A 139 15.47 23.00 4.06
N ILE A 140 15.07 22.35 5.16
CA ILE A 140 15.35 20.94 5.40
C ILE A 140 14.02 20.20 5.42
N VAL A 141 13.90 19.21 4.55
CA VAL A 141 12.77 18.28 4.54
C VAL A 141 13.18 17.07 5.38
N ALA A 142 12.57 16.93 6.56
CA ALA A 142 12.88 15.86 7.49
C ALA A 142 11.80 14.75 7.43
N PRO A 143 12.20 13.46 7.54
CA PRO A 143 11.26 12.34 7.52
C PRO A 143 10.38 12.30 8.77
N LEU A 144 9.25 11.57 8.73
CA LEU A 144 8.31 11.47 9.86
C LEU A 144 8.99 11.00 11.16
N ALA A 145 10.00 10.12 11.05
CA ALA A 145 10.81 9.65 12.18
C ALA A 145 11.49 10.81 12.95
N PHE A 146 11.90 11.88 12.25
CA PHE A 146 12.48 13.06 12.88
C PHE A 146 11.46 13.78 13.76
N VAL A 147 10.26 14.02 13.23
CA VAL A 147 9.18 14.68 13.99
C VAL A 147 8.79 13.83 15.21
N ASN A 148 8.72 12.50 15.05
CA ASN A 148 8.46 11.60 16.17
C ASN A 148 9.57 11.68 17.23
N ALA A 149 10.83 11.81 16.84
CA ALA A 149 11.95 12.02 17.77
C ALA A 149 11.84 13.37 18.50
N VAL A 150 11.49 14.45 17.80
CA VAL A 150 11.27 15.78 18.41
C VAL A 150 10.10 15.78 19.39
N LEU A 151 8.98 15.16 19.02
CA LEU A 151 7.80 15.04 19.89
C LEU A 151 8.07 14.13 21.10
N GLY A 152 8.84 13.05 20.92
CA GLY A 152 9.32 12.20 22.00
C GLY A 152 10.21 12.96 22.98
N ALA A 153 11.15 13.75 22.47
CA ALA A 153 12.02 14.62 23.26
C ALA A 153 11.24 15.65 24.09
N ARG A 154 10.12 16.16 23.57
CA ARG A 154 9.26 17.12 24.26
C ARG A 154 8.45 16.51 25.41
N LYS A 155 8.20 15.19 25.41
CA LYS A 155 7.39 14.50 26.43
C LYS A 155 8.19 14.04 27.67
N GLY A 156 9.52 14.08 27.66
CA GLY A 156 10.34 13.87 28.86
C GLY A 156 11.79 13.48 28.58
N GLU A 157 12.71 14.09 29.34
CA GLU A 157 14.14 13.73 29.49
C GLU A 157 15.08 13.88 28.27
N TYR A 158 15.30 15.10 27.78
CA TYR A 158 16.50 15.38 27.00
C TYR A 158 17.72 15.56 27.93
N THR A 159 18.30 14.46 28.42
CA THR A 159 19.63 14.48 29.06
C THR A 159 20.70 14.26 28.01
N LYS A 160 21.75 15.09 28.00
CA LYS A 160 22.86 15.11 27.02
C LYS A 160 23.49 13.73 26.72
N GLY A 161 23.39 12.78 27.65
CA GLY A 161 23.89 11.40 27.49
C GLY A 161 22.98 10.41 26.75
N LYS A 162 21.71 10.74 26.47
CA LYS A 162 20.75 9.86 25.75
C LYS A 162 20.48 10.31 24.31
N ALA A 163 21.09 11.41 23.85
CA ALA A 163 20.86 11.94 22.51
C ALA A 163 21.45 10.98 21.45
N ARG A 164 20.60 10.30 20.69
CA ARG A 164 21.03 9.59 19.48
C ARG A 164 21.37 10.62 18.41
N LEU A 165 22.62 10.64 17.98
CA LEU A 165 23.06 11.42 16.83
C LEU A 165 22.30 10.90 15.59
N LEU A 166 21.56 11.80 14.95
CA LEU A 166 21.02 11.54 13.64
C LEU A 166 22.18 11.61 12.66
N HIS A 167 22.67 10.43 12.24
CA HIS A 167 23.71 10.34 11.22
C HIS A 167 23.14 10.80 9.87
N ARG A 168 23.91 11.64 9.20
CA ARG A 168 23.65 12.23 7.88
C ARG A 168 23.82 11.19 6.79
#